data_AF-A0A960RK65-F1
#
_entry.id   AF-A0A960RK65-F1
#
_cell.length_a   1.000
_cell.length_b   1.000
_cell.length_c   1.000
_cell.angle_alpha   90.00
_cell.angle_beta   90.00
_cell.angle_gamma   90.00
#
_symmetry.space_group_name_H-M   'P 1'
#
loop_
_entity.id
_entity.type
_entity.pdbx_description
1 polymer ?
#
loop_
_entity_poly.entity_id
_entity_poly.type
_entity_poly.pdbx_seq_one_letter_code
_entity_poly.pdbx_strand_id
1 'polypeptide(L)'
;MNPTYRKYLAPCSIALFIFLFGLIYISCIHRTKGFSCSKIQSRHGYDPRWDFGEPSEKQKIFLDKISKETFTLLGSGKECYAFVSEDGTIVIKFFKQKHMKTQYLLNSLPLSKQLKMIHRECVNRHRHLRERLFQSYQIAYERLQDHSGVLYLHLNKTNYLNQSIKLKTPKGQKFTLKLDNMEFLIQKRGYSIFDTIKASPEKGGEVIDAVLDYLTVRNKRGIGDDDINCERNLGLIDGKAMQIDLGELHFIPSTSPRKEELIQATLDLKAFLETCQPALIPYLEHEIEKRCSYGDV
;
A
#
# COMPACT_ATOMS: atom_id res chain seq x y z
N MET A 1 -14.86 39.33 -43.49
CA MET A 1 -14.71 39.05 -42.05
C MET A 1 -13.84 40.16 -41.45
N ASN A 2 -14.33 40.91 -40.46
CA ASN A 2 -13.61 42.08 -39.92
C ASN A 2 -12.24 41.63 -39.35
N PRO A 3 -11.10 42.24 -39.71
CA PRO A 3 -9.76 41.84 -39.23
C PRO A 3 -9.63 41.85 -37.70
N THR A 4 -10.47 42.59 -37.00
CA THR A 4 -10.64 42.56 -35.54
C THR A 4 -11.11 41.20 -35.02
N TYR A 5 -12.04 40.50 -35.69
CA TYR A 5 -12.53 39.19 -35.23
C TYR A 5 -11.48 38.08 -35.34
N ARG A 6 -10.57 38.15 -36.32
CA ARG A 6 -9.46 37.18 -36.46
C ARG A 6 -8.51 37.18 -35.25
N LYS A 7 -8.35 38.32 -34.58
CA LYS A 7 -7.46 38.45 -33.41
C LYS A 7 -7.99 37.73 -32.16
N TYR A 8 -9.31 37.53 -32.05
CA TYR A 8 -9.93 36.88 -30.90
C TYR A 8 -10.25 35.38 -31.13
N LEU A 9 -10.36 34.94 -32.38
CA LEU A 9 -10.65 33.53 -32.71
C LEU A 9 -9.53 32.56 -32.32
N ALA A 10 -8.27 32.95 -32.49
CA ALA A 10 -7.12 32.12 -32.12
C ALA A 10 -7.01 31.85 -30.60
N PRO A 11 -7.04 32.86 -29.71
CA PRO A 11 -6.99 32.61 -28.27
C PRO A 11 -8.23 31.85 -27.76
N CYS A 12 -9.42 32.11 -28.30
CA CYS A 12 -10.62 31.35 -27.95
C CYS A 12 -10.50 29.86 -28.34
N SER A 13 -9.91 29.56 -29.51
CA SER A 13 -9.69 28.18 -29.94
C SER A 13 -8.66 27.45 -29.07
N ILE A 14 -7.59 28.14 -28.66
CA ILE A 14 -6.58 27.59 -27.74
C ILE A 14 -7.18 27.35 -26.35
N ALA A 15 -7.95 28.30 -25.82
CA ALA A 15 -8.61 28.16 -24.53
C ALA A 15 -9.61 27.00 -24.53
N LEU A 16 -10.41 26.86 -25.60
CA LEU A 16 -11.33 25.75 -25.78
C LEU A 16 -10.59 24.41 -25.87
N PHE A 17 -9.48 24.36 -26.61
CA PHE A 17 -8.65 23.15 -26.70
C PHE A 17 -8.08 22.74 -25.34
N ILE A 18 -7.51 23.69 -24.58
CA ILE A 18 -7.00 23.43 -23.22
C ILE A 18 -8.12 22.95 -22.29
N PHE A 19 -9.29 23.59 -22.36
CA PHE A 19 -10.46 23.21 -21.56
C PHE A 19 -10.94 21.78 -21.90
N LEU A 20 -11.13 21.46 -23.18
CA LEU A 20 -11.53 20.13 -23.62
C LEU A 20 -10.48 19.07 -23.27
N PHE A 21 -9.20 19.37 -23.43
CA PHE A 21 -8.11 18.49 -23.03
C PHE A 21 -8.10 18.26 -21.51
N GLY A 22 -8.35 19.32 -20.72
CA GLY A 22 -8.52 19.25 -19.28
C GLY A 22 -9.69 18.35 -18.87
N LEU A 23 -10.86 18.49 -19.51
CA LEU A 23 -12.02 17.64 -19.27
C LEU A 23 -11.74 16.17 -19.59
N ILE A 24 -11.08 15.89 -20.73
CA ILE A 24 -10.68 14.53 -21.10
C ILE A 24 -9.68 13.97 -20.09
N TYR A 25 -8.68 14.75 -19.67
CA TYR A 25 -7.68 14.34 -18.69
C TYR A 25 -8.30 14.03 -17.32
N ILE A 26 -9.16 14.93 -16.81
CA ILE A 26 -9.88 14.76 -15.55
C ILE A 26 -10.77 13.52 -15.61
N SER A 27 -11.51 13.35 -16.72
CA SER A 27 -12.34 12.16 -16.94
C SER A 27 -11.48 10.90 -16.93
N CYS A 28 -10.38 10.84 -17.67
CA CYS A 28 -9.47 9.69 -17.70
C CYS A 28 -8.88 9.35 -16.32
N ILE A 29 -8.51 10.34 -15.51
CA ILE A 29 -8.03 10.12 -14.14
C ILE A 29 -9.14 9.53 -13.27
N HIS A 30 -10.32 10.13 -13.28
CA HIS A 30 -11.45 9.63 -12.48
C HIS A 30 -11.86 8.22 -12.91
N ARG A 31 -11.83 7.93 -14.22
CA ARG A 31 -12.15 6.61 -14.79
C ARG A 31 -11.21 5.50 -14.32
N THR A 32 -9.94 5.82 -14.08
CA THR A 32 -8.89 4.85 -13.74
C THR A 32 -8.44 4.94 -12.27
N LYS A 33 -9.03 5.83 -11.47
CA LYS A 33 -8.46 6.27 -10.18
C LYS A 33 -6.96 6.65 -10.32
N GLY A 34 -6.60 7.22 -11.47
CA GLY A 34 -5.25 7.55 -11.85
C GLY A 34 -4.32 6.37 -12.15
N PHE A 35 -4.82 5.14 -12.31
CA PHE A 35 -4.03 3.96 -12.67
C PHE A 35 -3.57 3.98 -14.13
N SER A 36 -2.33 3.54 -14.37
CA SER A 36 -1.83 3.14 -15.68
C SER A 36 -0.71 2.11 -15.52
N CYS A 37 -0.53 1.22 -16.51
CA CYS A 37 0.52 0.20 -16.48
C CYS A 37 1.93 0.82 -16.33
N SER A 38 2.17 1.96 -16.98
CA SER A 38 3.44 2.70 -16.89
C SER A 38 3.81 3.16 -15.47
N LYS A 39 2.81 3.31 -14.58
CA LYS A 39 3.02 3.72 -13.18
C LYS A 39 3.44 2.56 -12.28
N ILE A 40 3.27 1.31 -12.70
CA ILE A 40 3.65 0.13 -11.93
C ILE A 40 4.84 -0.62 -12.53
N GLN A 41 5.18 -0.39 -13.80
CA GLN A 41 6.33 -1.01 -14.46
C GLN A 41 7.65 -0.31 -14.09
N SER A 42 8.59 -1.04 -13.49
CA SER A 42 9.91 -0.50 -13.16
C SER A 42 10.95 -0.75 -14.25
N ARG A 43 12.09 -0.06 -14.15
CA ARG A 43 13.35 -0.40 -14.86
C ARG A 43 14.46 -0.78 -13.90
N HIS A 44 14.11 -1.18 -12.68
CA HIS A 44 15.09 -1.62 -11.69
C HIS A 44 15.74 -2.91 -12.17
N GLY A 45 17.05 -3.02 -11.91
CA GLY A 45 17.80 -4.26 -12.10
C GLY A 45 17.60 -5.21 -10.93
N TYR A 46 18.13 -6.41 -11.08
CA TYR A 46 18.17 -7.42 -10.02
C TYR A 46 18.99 -6.93 -8.81
N ASP A 47 18.51 -7.23 -7.61
CA ASP A 47 19.20 -6.96 -6.35
C ASP A 47 19.01 -8.15 -5.39
N PRO A 48 20.10 -8.82 -4.97
CA PRO A 48 20.01 -10.06 -4.20
C PRO A 48 19.35 -9.89 -2.82
N ARG A 49 19.27 -8.66 -2.29
CA ARG A 49 18.58 -8.39 -1.02
C ARG A 49 17.07 -8.65 -1.09
N TRP A 50 16.50 -8.56 -2.30
CA TRP A 50 15.06 -8.71 -2.56
C TRP A 50 14.74 -10.01 -3.29
N ASP A 51 15.68 -10.95 -3.34
CA ASP A 51 15.47 -12.27 -3.90
C ASP A 51 14.97 -13.23 -2.82
N PHE A 52 13.73 -13.67 -2.98
CA PHE A 52 13.08 -14.63 -2.09
C PHE A 52 13.14 -16.06 -2.64
N GLY A 53 13.90 -16.28 -3.72
CA GLY A 53 14.02 -17.56 -4.40
C GLY A 53 12.77 -17.94 -5.19
N GLU A 54 12.79 -19.14 -5.78
CA GLU A 54 11.63 -19.68 -6.47
C GLU A 54 10.48 -19.99 -5.50
N PRO A 55 9.20 -19.86 -5.95
CA PRO A 55 8.08 -20.21 -5.10
C PRO A 55 8.12 -21.69 -4.73
N SER A 56 7.78 -22.01 -3.49
CA SER A 56 7.52 -23.40 -3.07
C SER A 56 6.38 -24.01 -3.89
N GLU A 57 6.27 -25.35 -3.92
CA GLU A 57 5.18 -26.02 -4.65
C GLU A 57 3.77 -25.54 -4.20
N LYS A 58 3.58 -25.29 -2.91
CA LYS A 58 2.34 -24.70 -2.39
C LYS A 58 2.08 -23.31 -2.97
N GLN A 59 3.12 -22.49 -3.09
CA GLN A 59 3.02 -21.16 -3.69
C GLN A 59 2.83 -21.22 -5.21
N LYS A 60 3.45 -22.18 -5.92
CA LYS A 60 3.23 -22.38 -7.36
C LYS A 60 1.77 -22.72 -7.65
N ILE A 61 1.19 -23.66 -6.90
CA ILE A 61 -0.23 -24.02 -6.99
C ILE A 61 -1.12 -22.80 -6.70
N PHE A 62 -0.79 -22.04 -5.66
CA PHE A 62 -1.52 -20.81 -5.32
C PHE A 62 -1.43 -19.76 -6.44
N LEU A 63 -0.23 -19.51 -6.98
CA LEU A 63 -0.01 -18.54 -8.05
C LEU A 63 -0.70 -18.96 -9.36
N ASP A 64 -0.72 -20.26 -9.68
CA ASP A 64 -1.48 -20.78 -10.82
C ASP A 64 -2.98 -20.51 -10.65
N LYS A 65 -3.54 -20.72 -9.46
CA LYS A 65 -4.93 -20.34 -9.16
C LYS A 65 -5.15 -18.84 -9.39
N ILE A 66 -4.31 -17.99 -8.80
CA ILE A 66 -4.43 -16.52 -8.91
C ILE A 66 -4.30 -16.03 -10.35
N SER A 67 -3.46 -16.66 -11.18
CA SER A 67 -3.25 -16.28 -12.58
C SER A 67 -4.51 -16.42 -13.45
N LYS A 68 -5.42 -17.33 -13.05
CA LYS A 68 -6.66 -17.63 -13.77
C LYS A 68 -7.78 -16.64 -13.46
N GLU A 69 -7.70 -15.96 -12.31
CA GLU A 69 -8.69 -14.99 -11.85
C GLU A 69 -8.50 -13.61 -12.50
N THR A 70 -9.57 -12.80 -12.47
CA THR A 70 -9.50 -11.39 -12.89
C THR A 70 -9.59 -10.47 -11.68
N PHE A 71 -8.65 -9.54 -11.56
CA PHE A 71 -8.59 -8.63 -10.42
C PHE A 71 -9.12 -7.24 -10.77
N THR A 72 -10.05 -6.73 -9.96
CA THR A 72 -10.64 -5.39 -10.12
C THR A 72 -9.88 -4.36 -9.32
N LEU A 73 -9.59 -3.20 -9.90
CA LEU A 73 -8.97 -2.10 -9.16
C LEU A 73 -9.84 -1.69 -7.97
N LEU A 74 -9.35 -1.99 -6.77
CA LEU A 74 -9.97 -1.65 -5.50
C LEU A 74 -9.68 -0.18 -5.17
N GLY A 75 -8.40 0.19 -5.21
CA GLY A 75 -7.95 1.49 -4.74
C GLY A 75 -6.51 1.83 -5.12
N SER A 76 -6.12 3.04 -4.73
CA SER A 76 -4.81 3.62 -4.99
C SER A 76 -4.33 4.25 -3.68
N GLY A 77 -3.43 3.58 -2.97
CA GLY A 77 -2.78 4.11 -1.76
C GLY A 77 -1.59 5.02 -2.10
N LYS A 78 -0.77 5.37 -1.12
CA LYS A 78 0.45 6.17 -1.35
C LYS A 78 1.44 5.40 -2.23
N GLU A 79 1.71 4.14 -1.86
CA GLU A 79 2.79 3.35 -2.44
C GLU A 79 2.33 2.27 -3.43
N CYS A 80 1.06 1.85 -3.37
CA CYS A 80 0.57 0.75 -4.21
C CYS A 80 -0.76 1.06 -4.91
N TYR A 81 -0.99 0.37 -6.04
CA TYR A 81 -2.33 0.15 -6.58
C TYR A 81 -2.81 -1.23 -6.13
N ALA A 82 -3.98 -1.29 -5.49
CA ALA A 82 -4.56 -2.52 -4.97
C ALA A 82 -5.67 -3.00 -5.90
N PHE A 83 -5.65 -4.28 -6.25
CA PHE A 83 -6.67 -4.94 -7.04
C PHE A 83 -7.20 -6.14 -6.27
N VAL A 84 -8.52 -6.31 -6.24
CA VAL A 84 -9.20 -7.38 -5.52
C VAL A 84 -9.67 -8.46 -6.49
N SER A 85 -9.52 -9.72 -6.07
CA SER A 85 -10.06 -10.93 -6.73
C SER A 85 -11.58 -10.86 -6.90
N GLU A 86 -12.13 -11.76 -7.73
CA GLU A 86 -13.56 -11.80 -8.01
C GLU A 86 -14.38 -12.25 -6.80
N ASP A 87 -13.84 -13.16 -5.99
CA ASP A 87 -14.47 -13.61 -4.73
C ASP A 87 -14.33 -12.57 -3.59
N GLY A 88 -13.53 -11.53 -3.81
CA GLY A 88 -13.35 -10.46 -2.85
C GLY A 88 -12.42 -10.81 -1.69
N THR A 89 -11.73 -11.96 -1.68
CA THR A 89 -10.96 -12.46 -0.52
C THR A 89 -9.47 -12.17 -0.60
N ILE A 90 -8.93 -12.03 -1.82
CA ILE A 90 -7.52 -11.77 -2.09
C ILE A 90 -7.31 -10.40 -2.72
N VAL A 91 -6.23 -9.72 -2.34
CA VAL A 91 -5.76 -8.47 -2.93
C VAL A 91 -4.36 -8.67 -3.50
N ILE A 92 -4.15 -8.31 -4.77
CA ILE A 92 -2.82 -8.12 -5.35
C ILE A 92 -2.49 -6.63 -5.38
N LYS A 93 -1.28 -6.27 -4.96
CA LYS A 93 -0.81 -4.88 -4.94
C LYS A 93 0.42 -4.73 -5.82
N PHE A 94 0.40 -3.71 -6.67
CA PHE A 94 1.53 -3.34 -7.51
C PHE A 94 2.14 -2.02 -7.04
N PHE A 95 3.46 -2.01 -6.88
CA PHE A 95 4.20 -0.85 -6.38
C PHE A 95 4.19 0.31 -7.38
N LYS A 96 3.97 1.52 -6.87
CA LYS A 96 3.98 2.75 -7.66
C LYS A 96 5.40 3.21 -7.88
N GLN A 97 5.78 3.23 -9.14
CA GLN A 97 7.13 3.58 -9.54
C GLN A 97 7.35 5.10 -9.57
N LYS A 98 6.30 5.93 -9.52
CA LYS A 98 6.45 7.40 -9.60
C LYS A 98 7.28 8.00 -8.46
N HIS A 99 7.30 7.35 -7.30
CA HIS A 99 8.08 7.77 -6.13
C HIS A 99 9.49 7.16 -6.11
N MET A 100 9.76 6.20 -7.00
CA MET A 100 10.99 5.39 -7.04
C MET A 100 11.77 5.55 -8.36
N LYS A 101 11.22 6.31 -9.32
CA LYS A 101 11.83 6.56 -10.63
C LYS A 101 12.48 7.93 -10.63
N THR A 102 13.77 7.97 -10.94
CA THR A 102 14.38 9.20 -11.44
C THR A 102 14.15 9.28 -12.95
N GLN A 103 13.84 10.48 -13.45
CA GLN A 103 13.69 10.71 -14.88
C GLN A 103 15.05 10.54 -15.57
N TYR A 104 15.27 9.39 -16.21
CA TYR A 104 16.51 9.05 -16.91
C TYR A 104 16.92 10.04 -18.01
N LEU A 105 15.99 10.89 -18.47
CA LEU A 105 16.25 11.90 -19.51
C LEU A 105 17.35 12.89 -19.09
N LEU A 106 17.51 13.15 -17.79
CA LEU A 106 18.56 14.04 -17.29
C LEU A 106 19.96 13.39 -17.30
N ASN A 107 20.05 12.06 -17.46
CA ASN A 107 21.34 11.35 -17.49
C ASN A 107 22.13 11.61 -18.78
N SER A 108 21.43 11.91 -19.88
CA SER A 108 22.05 12.13 -21.19
C SER A 108 22.32 13.60 -21.51
N LEU A 109 21.88 14.53 -20.66
CA LEU A 109 22.07 15.96 -20.89
C LEU A 109 23.41 16.44 -20.30
N PRO A 110 24.15 17.33 -20.99
CA PRO A 110 25.37 17.94 -20.47
C PRO A 110 25.03 18.97 -19.38
N LEU A 111 24.65 18.48 -18.20
CA LEU A 111 24.31 19.31 -17.04
C LEU A 111 25.55 19.93 -16.40
N SER A 112 25.39 21.13 -15.82
CA SER A 112 26.40 21.77 -14.99
C SER A 112 26.73 20.90 -13.75
N LYS A 113 27.88 21.14 -13.11
CA LYS A 113 28.28 20.38 -11.90
C LYS A 113 27.21 20.44 -10.79
N GLN A 114 26.62 21.61 -10.54
CA GLN A 114 25.57 21.80 -9.54
C GLN A 114 24.31 21.00 -9.89
N LEU A 115 23.86 21.04 -11.15
CA LEU A 115 22.68 20.28 -11.58
C LEU A 115 22.93 18.76 -11.52
N LYS A 116 24.16 18.30 -11.80
CA LYS A 116 24.54 16.89 -11.61
C LYS A 116 24.50 16.47 -10.15
N MET A 117 24.89 17.34 -9.22
CA MET A 117 24.79 17.07 -7.78
C MET A 117 23.33 16.94 -7.34
N ILE A 118 22.50 17.94 -7.65
CA ILE A 118 21.06 17.92 -7.34
C ILE A 118 20.38 16.67 -7.92
N HIS A 119 20.71 16.33 -9.16
CA HIS A 119 20.20 15.12 -9.80
C HIS A 119 20.61 13.85 -9.03
N ARG A 120 21.88 13.72 -8.62
CA ARG A 120 22.37 12.58 -7.82
C ARG A 120 21.67 12.49 -6.47
N GLU A 121 21.46 13.61 -5.79
CA GLU A 121 20.72 13.64 -4.52
C GLU A 121 19.27 13.18 -4.70
N CYS A 122 18.60 13.63 -5.76
CA CYS A 122 17.25 13.17 -6.10
C CYS A 122 17.21 11.65 -6.39
N VAL A 123 18.18 11.13 -7.17
CA VAL A 123 18.32 9.69 -7.42
C VAL A 123 18.50 8.92 -6.11
N ASN A 124 19.40 9.40 -5.25
CA ASN A 124 19.69 8.76 -3.98
C ASN A 124 18.46 8.78 -3.08
N ARG A 125 17.73 9.90 -3.00
CA ARG A 125 16.48 9.98 -2.24
C ARG A 125 15.45 8.96 -2.72
N HIS A 126 15.20 8.85 -4.02
CA HIS A 126 14.27 7.86 -4.56
C HIS A 126 14.71 6.42 -4.31
N ARG A 127 16.02 6.16 -4.35
CA ARG A 127 16.60 4.85 -3.99
C ARG A 127 16.32 4.53 -2.52
N HIS A 128 16.60 5.44 -1.60
CA HIS A 128 16.37 5.22 -0.17
C HIS A 128 14.89 5.01 0.14
N LEU A 129 13.98 5.75 -0.51
CA LEU A 129 12.54 5.54 -0.37
C LEU A 129 12.12 4.13 -0.82
N ARG A 130 12.64 3.66 -1.95
CA ARG A 130 12.38 2.30 -2.44
C ARG A 130 12.91 1.25 -1.46
N GLU A 131 14.13 1.42 -0.99
CA GLU A 131 14.77 0.47 -0.06
C GLU A 131 14.01 0.39 1.26
N ARG A 132 13.62 1.52 1.85
CA ARG A 132 12.76 1.56 3.04
C ARG A 132 11.45 0.81 2.81
N LEU A 133 10.80 1.07 1.67
CA LEU A 133 9.55 0.40 1.34
C LEU A 133 9.74 -1.11 1.20
N PHE A 134 10.72 -1.54 0.40
CA PHE A 134 10.96 -2.96 0.16
C PHE A 134 11.34 -3.70 1.45
N GLN A 135 12.14 -3.06 2.31
CA GLN A 135 12.45 -3.57 3.64
C GLN A 135 11.18 -3.74 4.49
N SER A 136 10.27 -2.77 4.48
CA SER A 136 9.00 -2.87 5.23
C SER A 136 8.17 -4.09 4.78
N TYR A 137 8.03 -4.29 3.47
CA TYR A 137 7.31 -5.46 2.94
C TYR A 137 8.04 -6.78 3.18
N GLN A 138 9.38 -6.78 3.17
CA GLN A 138 10.17 -7.94 3.54
C GLN A 138 9.93 -8.32 5.01
N ILE A 139 9.96 -7.36 5.93
CA ILE A 139 9.64 -7.58 7.36
C ILE A 139 8.23 -8.18 7.49
N ALA A 140 7.25 -7.61 6.79
CA ALA A 140 5.89 -8.11 6.80
C ALA A 140 5.79 -9.58 6.34
N TYR A 141 6.48 -9.91 5.25
CA TYR A 141 6.48 -11.25 4.65
C TYR A 141 7.22 -12.29 5.50
N GLU A 142 8.40 -11.95 6.01
CA GLU A 142 9.25 -12.91 6.72
C GLU A 142 8.94 -13.02 8.22
N ARG A 143 8.49 -11.93 8.86
CA ARG A 143 8.39 -11.83 10.32
C ARG A 143 6.98 -11.57 10.85
N LEU A 144 6.05 -11.10 10.00
CA LEU A 144 4.66 -10.82 10.38
C LEU A 144 3.65 -11.48 9.44
N GLN A 145 3.98 -12.62 8.82
CA GLN A 145 3.09 -13.23 7.82
C GLN A 145 1.69 -13.52 8.38
N ASP A 146 1.63 -14.00 9.63
CA ASP A 146 0.42 -14.32 10.39
C ASP A 146 -0.37 -13.08 10.88
N HIS A 147 0.21 -11.88 10.79
CA HIS A 147 -0.37 -10.59 11.23
C HIS A 147 -0.43 -9.53 10.12
N SER A 148 0.05 -9.84 8.93
CA SER A 148 -0.04 -8.99 7.73
C SER A 148 -0.90 -9.63 6.65
N GLY A 149 -1.17 -10.93 6.73
CA GLY A 149 -1.92 -11.65 5.70
C GLY A 149 -1.20 -11.70 4.34
N VAL A 150 0.11 -11.41 4.30
CA VAL A 150 0.91 -11.49 3.07
C VAL A 150 1.12 -12.97 2.72
N LEU A 151 0.67 -13.35 1.52
CA LEU A 151 0.73 -14.72 1.02
C LEU A 151 1.93 -14.92 0.09
N TYR A 152 2.34 -13.87 -0.62
CA TYR A 152 3.44 -13.90 -1.55
C TYR A 152 4.02 -12.51 -1.77
N LEU A 153 5.33 -12.42 -1.94
CA LEU A 153 6.07 -11.18 -2.16
C LEU A 153 7.06 -11.38 -3.33
N HIS A 154 7.05 -10.46 -4.28
CA HIS A 154 7.92 -10.48 -5.45
C HIS A 154 8.45 -9.08 -5.72
N LEU A 155 9.73 -8.84 -5.42
CA LEU A 155 10.35 -7.52 -5.48
C LEU A 155 11.46 -7.40 -6.54
N ASN A 156 11.81 -8.53 -7.18
CA ASN A 156 12.76 -8.60 -8.28
C ASN A 156 12.06 -9.01 -9.57
N LYS A 157 12.66 -8.70 -10.71
CA LYS A 157 12.25 -9.30 -11.98
C LYS A 157 12.87 -10.67 -12.13
N THR A 158 12.12 -11.60 -12.70
CA THR A 158 12.47 -13.02 -12.75
C THR A 158 12.14 -13.59 -14.14
N ASN A 159 12.32 -14.89 -14.31
CA ASN A 159 11.95 -15.63 -15.52
C ASN A 159 11.37 -17.02 -15.19
N TYR A 160 11.10 -17.29 -13.91
CA TYR A 160 10.66 -18.59 -13.42
C TYR A 160 9.15 -18.61 -13.12
N LEU A 161 8.49 -17.47 -12.91
CA LEU A 161 7.06 -17.46 -12.61
C LEU A 161 6.28 -17.93 -13.83
N ASN A 162 6.59 -17.36 -14.99
CA ASN A 162 5.93 -17.65 -16.27
C ASN A 162 4.40 -17.48 -16.21
N GLN A 163 3.93 -16.59 -15.33
CA GLN A 163 2.51 -16.32 -15.10
C GLN A 163 2.10 -14.96 -15.64
N SER A 164 0.84 -14.85 -16.07
CA SER A 164 0.22 -13.58 -16.39
C SER A 164 -1.06 -13.39 -15.60
N ILE A 165 -1.37 -12.16 -15.22
CA ILE A 165 -2.58 -11.81 -14.48
C ILE A 165 -3.46 -10.84 -15.25
N LYS A 166 -4.78 -11.04 -15.16
CA LYS A 166 -5.79 -10.18 -15.78
C LYS A 166 -6.26 -9.15 -14.76
N LEU A 167 -6.13 -7.86 -15.11
CA LEU A 167 -6.63 -6.75 -14.30
C LEU A 167 -7.78 -6.06 -15.02
N LYS A 168 -8.72 -5.49 -14.27
CA LYS A 168 -9.78 -4.62 -14.78
C LYS A 168 -9.93 -3.34 -13.94
N THR A 169 -10.18 -2.21 -14.60
CA THR A 169 -10.59 -0.97 -13.91
C THR A 169 -12.06 -1.06 -13.50
N PRO A 170 -12.56 -0.16 -12.63
CA PRO A 170 -13.97 -0.16 -12.23
C PRO A 170 -14.92 0.06 -13.41
N LYS A 171 -14.43 0.66 -14.51
CA LYS A 171 -15.20 0.89 -15.74
C LYS A 171 -14.94 -0.16 -16.82
N GLY A 172 -14.36 -1.30 -16.47
CA GLY A 172 -14.24 -2.48 -17.34
C GLY A 172 -13.04 -2.50 -18.31
N GLN A 173 -12.13 -1.52 -18.26
CA GLN A 173 -10.92 -1.57 -19.08
C GLN A 173 -10.02 -2.71 -18.57
N LYS A 174 -9.61 -3.61 -19.46
CA LYS A 174 -8.84 -4.82 -19.13
C LYS A 174 -7.36 -4.65 -19.45
N PHE A 175 -6.50 -5.26 -18.65
CA PHE A 175 -5.05 -5.34 -18.86
C PHE A 175 -4.57 -6.75 -18.58
N THR A 176 -3.49 -7.17 -19.23
CA THR A 176 -2.78 -8.40 -18.90
C THR A 176 -1.33 -8.05 -18.60
N LEU A 177 -0.82 -8.52 -17.47
CA LEU A 177 0.55 -8.26 -17.02
C LEU A 177 1.29 -9.58 -16.82
N LYS A 178 2.53 -9.67 -17.30
CA LYS A 178 3.44 -10.77 -16.99
C LYS A 178 4.06 -10.54 -15.61
N LEU A 179 3.85 -11.46 -14.68
CA LEU A 179 4.26 -11.29 -13.27
C LEU A 179 5.78 -11.24 -13.10
N ASP A 180 6.54 -11.97 -13.91
CA ASP A 180 8.01 -11.93 -13.95
C ASP A 180 8.60 -10.52 -14.11
N ASN A 181 7.83 -9.59 -14.70
CA ASN A 181 8.28 -8.23 -15.00
C ASN A 181 7.83 -7.17 -13.98
N MET A 182 7.18 -7.59 -12.89
CA MET A 182 6.49 -6.68 -11.97
C MET A 182 6.98 -6.88 -10.54
N GLU A 183 7.11 -5.79 -9.79
CA GLU A 183 7.16 -5.86 -8.33
C GLU A 183 5.72 -5.86 -7.79
N PHE A 184 5.37 -6.84 -6.97
CA PHE A 184 4.03 -6.98 -6.40
C PHE A 184 4.04 -7.78 -5.10
N LEU A 185 2.91 -7.70 -4.39
CA LEU A 185 2.59 -8.64 -3.32
C LEU A 185 1.16 -9.16 -3.47
N ILE A 186 0.91 -10.32 -2.87
CA ILE A 186 -0.43 -10.89 -2.72
C ILE A 186 -0.74 -10.95 -1.22
N GLN A 187 -1.91 -10.47 -0.84
CA GLN A 187 -2.35 -10.36 0.55
C GLN A 187 -3.81 -10.83 0.66
N LYS A 188 -4.18 -11.40 1.81
CA LYS A 188 -5.59 -11.52 2.19
C LYS A 188 -6.23 -10.13 2.28
N ARG A 189 -7.51 -10.01 1.91
CA ARG A 189 -8.25 -8.77 2.06
C ARG A 189 -8.66 -8.57 3.52
N GLY A 190 -8.27 -7.43 4.09
CA GLY A 190 -8.81 -6.95 5.37
C GLY A 190 -10.00 -6.02 5.18
N TYR A 191 -10.88 -6.01 6.19
CA TYR A 191 -12.01 -5.09 6.30
C TYR A 191 -11.70 -4.06 7.38
N SER A 192 -12.14 -2.81 7.21
CA SER A 192 -11.88 -1.76 8.19
C SER A 192 -12.38 -2.16 9.58
N ILE A 193 -11.53 -1.96 10.60
CA ILE A 193 -11.91 -2.21 11.99
C ILE A 193 -13.05 -1.27 12.42
N PHE A 194 -13.08 -0.04 11.89
CA PHE A 194 -14.05 1.00 12.20
C PHE A 194 -15.41 0.67 11.59
N ASP A 195 -15.42 0.22 10.33
CA ASP A 195 -16.65 -0.24 9.68
C ASP A 195 -17.24 -1.46 10.40
N THR A 196 -16.38 -2.34 10.93
CA THR A 196 -16.81 -3.50 11.71
C THR A 196 -17.47 -3.10 13.02
N ILE A 197 -16.84 -2.21 13.81
CA ILE A 197 -17.43 -1.71 15.06
C ILE A 197 -18.74 -0.96 14.78
N LYS A 198 -18.81 -0.19 13.70
CA LYS A 198 -20.02 0.53 13.31
C LYS A 198 -21.18 -0.39 12.93
N ALA A 199 -20.89 -1.47 12.21
CA ALA A 199 -21.89 -2.43 11.77
C ALA A 199 -22.32 -3.40 12.89
N SER A 200 -21.40 -3.73 13.80
CA SER A 200 -21.59 -4.68 14.91
C SER A 200 -20.99 -4.13 16.22
N PRO A 201 -21.65 -3.15 16.86
CA PRO A 201 -21.19 -2.54 18.11
C PRO A 201 -20.88 -3.53 19.23
N GLU A 202 -21.63 -4.63 19.29
CA GLU A 202 -21.45 -5.71 20.27
C GLU A 202 -20.09 -6.40 20.18
N LYS A 203 -19.46 -6.36 18.99
CA LYS A 203 -18.12 -6.90 18.76
C LYS A 203 -17.00 -5.91 19.06
N GLY A 204 -17.33 -4.69 19.48
CA GLY A 204 -16.33 -3.63 19.64
C GLY A 204 -15.21 -4.01 20.62
N GLY A 205 -15.54 -4.73 21.69
CA GLY A 205 -14.52 -5.28 22.61
C GLY A 205 -13.56 -6.26 21.92
N GLU A 206 -14.08 -7.21 21.15
CA GLU A 206 -13.27 -8.18 20.40
C GLU A 206 -12.35 -7.49 19.38
N VAL A 207 -12.83 -6.43 18.72
CA VAL A 207 -12.02 -5.65 17.77
C VAL A 207 -10.91 -4.88 18.48
N ILE A 208 -11.21 -4.28 19.64
CA ILE A 208 -10.20 -3.60 20.48
C ILE A 208 -9.12 -4.59 20.89
N ASP A 209 -9.50 -5.76 21.40
CA ASP A 209 -8.55 -6.82 21.77
C ASP A 209 -7.68 -7.22 20.59
N ALA A 210 -8.28 -7.46 19.41
CA ALA A 210 -7.55 -7.84 18.22
C ALA A 210 -6.50 -6.77 17.80
N VAL A 211 -6.85 -5.49 17.89
CA VAL A 211 -5.92 -4.37 17.61
C VAL A 211 -4.79 -4.34 18.62
N LEU A 212 -5.09 -4.39 19.92
CA LEU A 212 -4.08 -4.34 20.97
C LEU A 212 -3.15 -5.57 20.94
N ASP A 213 -3.68 -6.73 20.58
CA ASP A 213 -2.91 -7.96 20.39
C ASP A 213 -1.94 -7.82 19.20
N TYR A 214 -2.40 -7.27 18.07
CA TYR A 214 -1.53 -6.95 16.94
C TYR A 214 -0.37 -6.03 17.36
N LEU A 215 -0.68 -4.92 18.04
CA LEU A 215 0.32 -3.97 18.54
C LEU A 215 1.33 -4.63 19.49
N THR A 216 0.84 -5.49 20.37
CA THR A 216 1.66 -6.20 21.35
C THR A 216 2.58 -7.20 20.67
N VAL A 217 2.07 -8.03 19.76
CA VAL A 217 2.86 -9.03 19.03
C VAL A 217 3.95 -8.36 18.19
N ARG A 218 3.64 -7.23 17.54
CA ARG A 218 4.60 -6.48 16.74
C ARG A 218 5.79 -6.02 17.59
N ASN A 219 5.54 -5.41 18.75
CA ASN A 219 6.60 -4.98 19.67
C ASN A 219 7.41 -6.16 20.22
N LYS A 220 6.74 -7.26 20.61
CA LYS A 220 7.40 -8.50 21.07
C LYS A 220 8.22 -9.20 19.99
N ARG A 221 8.03 -8.86 18.72
CA ARG A 221 8.86 -9.36 17.61
C ARG A 221 9.98 -8.39 17.24
N GLY A 222 10.14 -7.29 17.96
CA GLY A 222 11.11 -6.25 17.67
C GLY A 222 10.80 -5.52 16.37
N ILE A 223 9.52 -5.24 16.11
CA ILE A 223 9.08 -4.53 14.91
C ILE A 223 8.37 -3.23 15.30
N GLY A 224 8.88 -2.11 14.78
CA GLY A 224 8.31 -0.78 14.89
C GLY A 224 7.54 -0.40 13.62
N ASP A 225 6.68 0.61 13.73
CA ASP A 225 5.96 1.24 12.61
C ASP A 225 5.89 2.74 12.87
N ASP A 226 6.39 3.53 11.93
CA ASP A 226 6.42 4.99 12.04
C ASP A 226 5.09 5.65 11.59
N ASP A 227 4.17 4.89 10.98
CA ASP A 227 2.89 5.38 10.44
C ASP A 227 1.71 4.53 10.92
N ILE A 228 1.65 4.27 12.23
CA ILE A 228 0.54 3.49 12.78
C ILE A 228 -0.73 4.35 12.90
N ASN A 229 -1.58 4.21 11.90
CA ASN A 229 -2.91 4.79 11.85
C ASN A 229 -3.93 3.66 11.73
N CYS A 230 -4.67 3.37 12.80
CA CYS A 230 -5.61 2.26 12.82
C CYS A 230 -6.69 2.40 11.73
N GLU A 231 -7.17 3.62 11.45
CA GLU A 231 -8.24 3.90 10.49
C GLU A 231 -7.86 3.48 9.07
N ARG A 232 -6.62 3.78 8.67
CA ARG A 232 -6.15 3.57 7.30
C ARG A 232 -5.39 2.26 7.12
N ASN A 233 -4.65 1.86 8.15
CA ASN A 233 -3.61 0.85 8.02
C ASN A 233 -3.96 -0.47 8.70
N LEU A 234 -5.01 -0.53 9.55
CA LEU A 234 -5.47 -1.78 10.16
C LEU A 234 -6.80 -2.25 9.57
N GLY A 235 -6.92 -3.57 9.44
CA GLY A 235 -8.18 -4.22 9.11
C GLY A 235 -8.31 -5.58 9.78
N LEU A 236 -9.52 -6.12 9.82
CA LEU A 236 -9.81 -7.45 10.31
C LEU A 236 -9.73 -8.48 9.19
N ILE A 237 -9.05 -9.59 9.47
CA ILE A 237 -8.95 -10.78 8.64
C ILE A 237 -9.19 -11.97 9.57
N ASP A 238 -10.25 -12.74 9.32
CA ASP A 238 -10.60 -13.92 10.13
C ASP A 238 -10.67 -13.62 11.65
N GLY A 239 -11.19 -12.44 12.02
CA GLY A 239 -11.32 -11.98 13.41
C GLY A 239 -10.03 -11.41 14.03
N LYS A 240 -8.92 -11.38 13.30
CA LYS A 240 -7.65 -10.81 13.78
C LYS A 240 -7.37 -9.46 13.15
N ALA A 241 -6.82 -8.52 13.91
CA ALA A 241 -6.31 -7.28 13.35
C ALA A 241 -5.01 -7.56 12.60
N MET A 242 -4.93 -7.01 11.40
CA MET A 242 -3.77 -7.14 10.53
C MET A 242 -3.49 -5.81 9.84
N GLN A 243 -2.22 -5.58 9.54
CA GLN A 243 -1.83 -4.38 8.82
C GLN A 243 -2.11 -4.53 7.32
N ILE A 244 -3.09 -3.75 6.85
CA ILE A 244 -3.51 -3.71 5.45
C ILE A 244 -2.69 -2.73 4.61
N ASP A 245 -1.92 -1.82 5.19
CA ASP A 245 -0.92 -1.00 4.45
C ASP A 245 0.44 -1.05 5.18
N LEU A 246 1.44 -1.64 4.54
CA LEU A 246 2.72 -2.06 5.15
C LEU A 246 3.83 -1.03 4.88
N GLY A 247 3.53 0.26 5.08
CA GLY A 247 4.35 1.36 4.56
C GLY A 247 5.70 1.57 5.26
N GLU A 248 5.74 1.52 6.60
CA GLU A 248 6.86 2.09 7.36
C GLU A 248 7.36 1.19 8.52
N LEU A 249 7.44 -0.13 8.29
CA LEU A 249 7.99 -1.09 9.25
C LEU A 249 9.52 -1.06 9.32
N HIS A 250 10.05 -1.23 10.53
CA HIS A 250 11.48 -1.29 10.81
C HIS A 250 11.77 -2.16 12.05
N PHE A 251 13.03 -2.52 12.27
CA PHE A 251 13.43 -3.30 13.45
C PHE A 251 13.68 -2.39 14.65
N ILE A 252 13.21 -2.83 15.82
CA ILE A 252 13.45 -2.25 17.14
C ILE A 252 13.84 -3.36 18.11
N PRO A 253 14.39 -3.05 19.30
CA PRO A 253 14.55 -4.05 20.35
C PRO A 253 13.21 -4.73 20.67
N SER A 254 13.23 -6.05 20.82
CA SER A 254 12.05 -6.81 21.23
C SER A 254 11.68 -6.47 22.67
N THR A 255 10.53 -5.83 22.86
CA THR A 255 10.04 -5.42 24.18
C THR A 255 8.53 -5.59 24.29
N SER A 256 8.04 -5.58 25.53
CA SER A 256 6.62 -5.31 25.76
C SER A 256 6.28 -3.89 25.27
N PRO A 257 5.05 -3.66 24.74
CA PRO A 257 4.67 -2.33 24.30
C PRO A 257 4.58 -1.37 25.50
N ARG A 258 5.10 -0.15 25.32
CA ARG A 258 4.91 0.89 26.33
C ARG A 258 3.49 1.43 26.29
N LYS A 259 3.00 1.92 27.42
CA LYS A 259 1.65 2.49 27.51
C LYS A 259 1.46 3.65 26.54
N GLU A 260 2.47 4.53 26.44
CA GLU A 260 2.46 5.67 25.52
C GLU A 260 2.38 5.24 24.05
N GLU A 261 3.01 4.11 23.69
CA GLU A 261 2.97 3.59 22.33
C GLU A 261 1.59 3.05 21.98
N LEU A 262 0.94 2.31 22.88
CA LEU A 262 -0.42 1.82 22.66
C LEU A 262 -1.42 2.98 22.61
N ILE A 263 -1.28 3.99 23.49
CA ILE A 263 -2.11 5.19 23.45
C ILE A 263 -1.93 5.91 22.11
N GLN A 264 -0.68 6.17 21.70
CA GLN A 264 -0.38 6.87 20.46
C GLN A 264 -0.92 6.12 19.23
N ALA A 265 -0.76 4.80 19.20
CA ALA A 265 -1.22 3.95 18.10
C ALA A 265 -2.75 3.83 18.01
N THR A 266 -3.48 4.07 19.11
CA THR A 266 -4.94 3.94 19.18
C THR A 266 -5.68 5.27 19.26
N LEU A 267 -5.01 6.40 19.03
CA LEU A 267 -5.64 7.74 19.10
C LEU A 267 -6.86 7.89 18.19
N ASP A 268 -6.75 7.42 16.94
CA ASP A 268 -7.84 7.50 15.97
C ASP A 268 -8.99 6.54 16.32
N LEU A 269 -8.67 5.34 16.82
CA LEU A 269 -9.66 4.41 17.37
C LEU A 269 -10.39 5.04 18.56
N LYS A 270 -9.67 5.65 19.51
CA LYS A 270 -10.27 6.35 20.65
C LYS A 270 -11.22 7.46 20.19
N ALA A 271 -10.76 8.34 19.31
CA ALA A 271 -11.58 9.43 18.77
C ALA A 271 -12.85 8.94 18.07
N PHE A 272 -12.77 7.83 17.34
CA PHE A 272 -13.93 7.18 16.75
C PHE A 272 -14.90 6.62 17.78
N LEU A 273 -14.38 5.92 18.81
CA LEU A 273 -15.20 5.37 19.89
C LEU A 273 -15.91 6.48 20.68
N GLU A 274 -15.26 7.61 20.95
CA GLU A 274 -15.87 8.79 21.59
C GLU A 274 -17.09 9.31 20.82
N THR A 275 -17.11 9.14 19.50
CA THR A 275 -18.21 9.60 18.64
C THR A 275 -19.28 8.53 18.45
N CYS A 276 -18.88 7.27 18.27
CA CYS A 276 -19.79 6.20 17.83
C CYS A 276 -20.18 5.20 18.92
N GLN A 277 -19.30 4.92 19.88
CA GLN A 277 -19.49 3.92 20.95
C GLN A 277 -18.77 4.32 22.26
N PRO A 278 -19.19 5.41 22.95
CA PRO A 278 -18.46 5.92 24.12
C PRO A 278 -18.33 4.91 25.26
N ALA A 279 -19.27 3.95 25.35
CA ALA A 279 -19.26 2.89 26.35
C ALA A 279 -18.03 1.96 26.25
N LEU A 280 -17.32 1.92 25.12
CA LEU A 280 -16.11 1.11 24.93
C LEU A 280 -14.82 1.82 25.34
N ILE A 281 -14.87 3.12 25.66
CA ILE A 281 -13.67 3.87 26.06
C ILE A 281 -13.05 3.32 27.36
N PRO A 282 -13.81 3.07 28.45
CA PRO A 282 -13.23 2.50 29.66
C PRO A 282 -12.61 1.12 29.42
N TYR A 283 -13.19 0.34 28.49
CA TYR A 283 -12.67 -0.96 28.12
C TYR A 283 -11.32 -0.85 27.39
N LEU A 284 -11.21 0.04 26.39
CA LEU A 284 -9.94 0.32 25.70
C LEU A 284 -8.85 0.76 26.69
N GLU A 285 -9.15 1.68 27.59
CA GLU A 285 -8.18 2.20 28.56
C GLU A 285 -7.74 1.12 29.56
N HIS A 286 -8.67 0.29 30.03
CA HIS A 286 -8.36 -0.84 30.90
C HIS A 286 -7.45 -1.88 30.22
N GLU A 287 -7.76 -2.25 28.97
CA GLU A 287 -7.01 -3.25 28.24
C GLU A 287 -5.61 -2.77 27.80
N ILE A 288 -5.43 -1.46 27.60
CA ILE A 288 -4.10 -0.84 27.43
C ILE A 288 -3.29 -0.98 28.73
N GLU A 289 -3.85 -0.59 29.87
CA GLU A 289 -3.17 -0.67 31.17
C GLU A 289 -2.71 -2.10 31.45
N LYS A 290 -3.64 -3.05 31.33
CA LYS A 290 -3.40 -4.47 31.53
C LYS A 290 -2.26 -5.01 30.66
N ARG A 291 -2.20 -4.68 29.37
CA ARG A 291 -1.13 -5.18 28.48
C ARG A 291 0.25 -4.60 28.81
N CYS A 292 0.30 -3.46 29.46
CA CYS A 292 1.56 -2.85 29.92
C CYS A 292 2.00 -3.38 31.30
N SER A 293 1.08 -3.61 32.24
CA SER A 293 1.43 -4.04 33.60
C SER A 293 1.98 -5.47 33.70
N TYR A 294 1.65 -6.35 32.75
CA TYR A 294 2.14 -7.74 32.73
C TYR A 294 3.45 -7.92 31.94
N GLY A 295 4.10 -6.83 31.53
CA GLY A 295 5.32 -6.84 30.72
C GLY A 295 6.65 -6.88 31.49
N ASP A 296 6.61 -6.75 32.82
CA ASP A 296 7.78 -6.58 33.71
C ASP A 296 8.12 -7.83 34.56
N VAL A 297 7.73 -9.04 34.12
CA VAL A 297 8.11 -10.32 34.77
C VAL A 297 8.95 -11.19 33.85
#